data_AF-A0A832HK97-F1
#
_entry.id   AF-A0A832HK97-F1
#
_cell.length_a   1.000
_cell.length_b   1.000
_cell.length_c   1.000
_cell.angle_alpha   90.00
_cell.angle_beta   90.00
_cell.angle_gamma   90.00
#
_symmetry.space_group_name_H-M   'P 1'
#
loop_
_entity.id
_entity.type
_entity.pdbx_description
1 polymer ?
#
loop_
_entity_poly.entity_id
_entity_poly.type
_entity_poly.pdbx_seq_one_letter_code
_entity_poly.pdbx_strand_id
1 'polypeptide(L)'
;MAATLAVAAVALPAKAALISWDVDASGNWSTGSNWSPTTAPGTGDTASFGGGAVTQPRTVTLDTNVTIDGITHNTNNITDGGGYTIASNPTTNTLTLNTGATIALTGISGNGGLTISSPIVLSGGTLTLDVNTVGGGLNLSGAVTSGATTNITKEWNRHSQLGQHLQHVYWRPHGERWFCAGQHL
;
A
#
# COMPACT_ATOMS: atom_id res chain seq x y z
N MET A 1 -24.17 37.90 -35.66
CA MET A 1 -24.29 37.16 -34.38
C MET A 1 -23.45 35.90 -34.50
N ALA A 2 -22.31 35.83 -33.81
CA ALA A 2 -21.41 34.67 -33.88
C ALA A 2 -21.83 33.66 -32.80
N ALA A 3 -22.16 32.44 -33.20
CA ALA A 3 -22.48 31.36 -32.30
C ALA A 3 -21.19 30.63 -31.90
N THR A 4 -20.77 30.80 -30.65
CA THR A 4 -19.64 30.08 -30.07
C THR A 4 -20.09 28.67 -29.72
N LEU A 5 -19.57 27.65 -30.42
CA LEU A 5 -19.75 26.25 -30.03
C LEU A 5 -18.88 25.95 -28.81
N ALA A 6 -19.52 25.61 -27.69
CA ALA A 6 -18.86 24.97 -26.56
C ALA A 6 -18.69 23.47 -26.86
N VAL A 7 -17.45 23.01 -27.04
CA VAL A 7 -17.15 21.58 -27.08
C VAL A 7 -17.11 21.07 -25.64
N ALA A 8 -18.06 20.22 -25.28
CA ALA A 8 -18.04 19.49 -24.01
C ALA A 8 -17.01 18.35 -24.10
N ALA A 9 -15.91 18.47 -23.35
CA ALA A 9 -14.96 17.37 -23.19
C ALA A 9 -15.60 16.26 -22.34
N VAL A 10 -15.83 15.09 -22.93
CA VAL A 10 -16.22 13.89 -22.18
C VAL A 10 -14.96 13.34 -21.52
N ALA A 11 -14.80 13.57 -20.22
CA ALA A 11 -13.74 12.93 -19.44
C ALA A 11 -14.08 11.43 -19.32
N LEU A 12 -13.26 10.58 -19.95
CA LEU A 12 -13.32 9.14 -19.72
C LEU A 12 -12.91 8.85 -18.27
N PRO A 13 -13.55 7.89 -17.59
CA PRO A 13 -13.10 7.49 -16.26
C PRO A 13 -11.64 7.03 -16.36
N ALA A 14 -10.76 7.68 -15.60
CA ALA A 14 -9.36 7.29 -15.53
C ALA A 14 -9.31 5.86 -14.99
N LYS A 15 -8.68 4.95 -15.75
CA LYS A 15 -8.43 3.59 -15.31
C LYS A 15 -7.44 3.66 -14.15
N ALA A 16 -7.70 2.91 -13.07
CA ALA A 16 -6.76 2.76 -11.97
C ALA A 16 -5.34 2.46 -12.50
N ALA A 17 -4.41 3.37 -12.24
CA ALA A 17 -3.03 3.25 -12.70
C ALA A 17 -2.15 2.69 -11.57
N LEU A 18 -1.18 1.86 -11.95
CA LEU A 18 -0.08 1.49 -11.06
C LEU A 18 1.05 2.47 -11.32
N ILE A 19 1.37 3.30 -10.32
CA ILE A 19 2.35 4.38 -10.44
C ILE A 19 3.51 4.08 -9.50
N SER A 20 4.71 3.90 -10.07
CA SER A 20 5.87 3.39 -9.34
C SER A 20 6.82 4.49 -8.94
N TRP A 21 7.35 4.44 -7.72
CA TRP A 21 8.49 5.26 -7.32
C TRP A 21 9.72 4.84 -8.11
N ASP A 22 10.34 5.77 -8.82
CA ASP A 22 11.32 5.49 -9.89
C ASP A 22 12.70 6.09 -9.63
N VAL A 23 12.91 6.67 -8.44
CA VAL A 23 14.19 7.30 -8.06
C VAL A 23 14.82 6.62 -6.85
N ASP A 24 16.12 6.34 -6.90
CA ASP A 24 16.90 5.88 -5.74
C ASP A 24 17.28 7.06 -4.84
N ALA A 25 16.27 7.79 -4.38
CA ALA A 25 16.41 8.97 -3.52
C ALA A 25 15.16 9.15 -2.65
N SER A 26 15.32 9.87 -1.54
CA SER A 26 14.17 10.37 -0.78
C SER A 26 13.61 11.60 -1.48
N GLY A 27 12.31 11.85 -1.33
CA GLY A 27 11.68 13.00 -1.97
C GLY A 27 10.21 13.15 -1.64
N ASN A 28 9.61 14.20 -2.19
CA ASN A 28 8.19 14.49 -2.00
C ASN A 28 7.32 13.56 -2.85
N TRP A 29 6.16 13.21 -2.32
CA TRP A 29 5.12 12.46 -3.02
C TRP A 29 4.59 13.26 -4.19
N SER A 30 4.36 14.57 -4.05
CA SER A 30 3.79 15.39 -5.13
C SER A 30 4.72 15.61 -6.33
N THR A 31 6.02 15.35 -6.18
CA THR A 31 7.01 15.53 -7.25
C THR A 31 6.84 14.46 -8.32
N GLY A 32 6.10 14.78 -9.39
CA GLY A 32 5.79 13.84 -10.47
C GLY A 32 7.02 13.15 -11.08
N SER A 33 8.16 13.83 -11.19
CA SER A 33 9.41 13.26 -11.72
C SER A 33 10.03 12.15 -10.86
N ASN A 34 9.58 11.96 -9.61
CA ASN A 34 10.00 10.84 -8.77
C ASN A 34 9.23 9.55 -9.08
N TRP A 35 8.17 9.64 -9.89
CA TRP A 35 7.29 8.54 -10.23
C TRP A 35 7.38 8.18 -11.71
N SER A 36 6.97 6.96 -12.06
CA SER A 36 6.77 6.50 -13.43
C SER A 36 5.29 6.17 -13.64
N PRO A 37 4.60 6.76 -14.65
CA PRO A 37 5.12 7.53 -15.80
C PRO A 37 5.15 9.06 -15.57
N THR A 38 5.95 9.56 -14.62
CA THR A 38 6.19 10.99 -14.32
C THR A 38 5.00 11.77 -13.75
N THR A 39 4.05 11.08 -13.12
CA THR A 39 2.92 11.67 -12.41
C THR A 39 2.80 11.03 -11.04
N ALA A 40 2.54 11.82 -10.00
CA ALA A 40 2.33 11.29 -8.66
C ALA A 40 0.98 10.54 -8.55
N PRO A 41 0.90 9.44 -7.79
CA PRO A 41 -0.35 8.72 -7.58
C PRO A 41 -1.37 9.58 -6.84
N GLY A 42 -2.61 9.55 -7.32
CA GLY A 42 -3.77 10.21 -6.72
C GLY A 42 -4.99 9.30 -6.65
N THR A 43 -6.18 9.91 -6.56
CA THR A 43 -7.43 9.16 -6.35
C THR A 43 -7.66 8.17 -7.47
N GLY A 44 -7.88 6.90 -7.12
CA GLY A 44 -8.06 5.81 -8.09
C GLY A 44 -6.77 5.06 -8.43
N ASP A 45 -5.60 5.57 -8.04
CA ASP A 45 -4.31 4.95 -8.36
C ASP A 45 -3.80 4.05 -7.24
N THR A 46 -2.90 3.14 -7.60
CA THR A 46 -2.11 2.32 -6.67
C THR A 46 -0.66 2.81 -6.71
N ALA A 47 -0.13 3.18 -5.54
CA ALA A 47 1.28 3.54 -5.41
C ALA A 47 2.15 2.28 -5.32
N SER A 48 3.17 2.19 -6.17
CA SER A 48 4.06 1.04 -6.24
C SER A 48 5.47 1.37 -5.80
N PHE A 49 6.03 0.52 -4.96
CA PHE A 49 7.40 0.58 -4.46
C PHE A 49 8.15 -0.69 -4.85
N GLY A 50 9.46 -0.57 -5.07
CA GLY A 50 10.31 -1.70 -5.47
C GLY A 50 10.42 -1.95 -6.98
N GLY A 51 9.93 -1.02 -7.82
CA GLY A 51 10.12 -1.05 -9.27
C GLY A 51 11.55 -0.73 -9.74
N GLY A 52 12.37 -0.10 -8.89
CA GLY A 52 13.79 0.20 -9.14
C GLY A 52 14.69 -0.33 -8.02
N ALA A 53 15.98 -0.52 -8.31
CA ALA A 53 16.96 -0.99 -7.34
C ALA A 53 17.24 0.13 -6.32
N VAL A 54 16.77 -0.04 -5.08
CA VAL A 54 17.00 0.90 -3.99
C VAL A 54 18.21 0.46 -3.19
N THR A 55 19.23 1.31 -3.14
CA THR A 55 20.50 0.95 -2.48
C THR A 55 20.50 1.19 -0.97
N GLN A 56 19.61 2.06 -0.45
CA GLN A 56 19.53 2.47 0.96
C GLN A 56 18.10 2.86 1.34
N PRO A 57 17.71 2.84 2.63
CA PRO A 57 16.36 3.23 3.04
C PRO A 57 15.94 4.60 2.49
N ARG A 58 14.74 4.69 1.92
CA ARG A 58 14.20 5.91 1.30
C ARG A 58 12.98 6.41 2.05
N THR A 59 12.89 7.72 2.21
CA THR A 59 11.71 8.40 2.74
C THR A 59 10.95 9.04 1.61
N VAL A 60 9.69 8.65 1.44
CA VAL A 60 8.72 9.34 0.60
C VAL A 60 7.87 10.23 1.48
N THR A 61 8.01 11.53 1.28
CA THR A 61 7.37 12.55 2.10
C THR A 61 6.00 12.91 1.54
N LEU A 62 4.93 12.65 2.29
CA LEU A 62 3.61 13.21 2.00
C LEU A 62 3.63 14.71 2.32
N ASP A 63 3.88 15.51 1.29
CA ASP A 63 3.89 16.97 1.33
C ASP A 63 2.51 17.60 1.07
N THR A 64 1.53 16.77 0.69
CA THR A 64 0.11 17.09 0.60
C THR A 64 -0.73 15.93 1.14
N ASN A 65 -2.02 16.17 1.40
CA ASN A 65 -2.99 15.09 1.56
C ASN A 65 -3.10 14.30 0.25
N VAL A 66 -3.13 12.98 0.37
CA VAL A 66 -3.18 12.05 -0.76
C VAL A 66 -4.30 11.06 -0.54
N THR A 67 -5.03 10.75 -1.61
CA THR A 67 -6.03 9.66 -1.63
C THR A 67 -5.61 8.67 -2.70
N ILE A 68 -5.57 7.37 -2.38
CA ILE A 68 -5.20 6.29 -3.30
C ILE A 68 -6.06 5.04 -3.05
N ASP A 69 -6.04 4.11 -3.99
CA ASP A 69 -6.77 2.83 -3.92
C ASP A 69 -5.91 1.70 -3.37
N GLY A 70 -4.59 1.88 -3.25
CA GLY A 70 -3.74 0.87 -2.64
C GLY A 70 -2.26 1.18 -2.68
N ILE A 71 -1.49 0.32 -2.02
CA ILE A 71 -0.03 0.35 -2.02
C ILE A 71 0.46 -1.04 -2.35
N THR A 72 1.42 -1.15 -3.28
CA THR A 72 2.16 -2.38 -3.52
C THR A 72 3.63 -2.12 -3.26
N HIS A 73 4.29 -3.02 -2.55
CA HIS A 73 5.73 -3.03 -2.43
C HIS A 73 6.22 -4.40 -2.86
N ASN A 74 6.90 -4.46 -4.00
CA ASN A 74 7.41 -5.70 -4.57
C ASN A 74 8.89 -5.51 -4.89
N THR A 75 9.75 -6.26 -4.20
CA THR A 75 11.16 -6.35 -4.58
C THR A 75 11.43 -7.77 -5.07
N ASN A 76 11.74 -7.91 -6.36
CA ASN A 76 12.31 -9.16 -6.88
C ASN A 76 13.83 -9.22 -6.66
N ASN A 77 14.42 -8.18 -6.06
CA ASN A 77 15.85 -8.02 -5.95
C ASN A 77 16.34 -8.18 -4.50
N ILE A 78 17.05 -9.28 -4.25
CA ILE A 78 17.64 -9.67 -2.96
C ILE A 78 18.79 -8.72 -2.52
N THR A 79 19.30 -7.86 -3.41
CA THR A 79 20.35 -6.89 -3.07
C THR A 79 19.82 -5.55 -2.58
N ASP A 80 18.51 -5.33 -2.56
CA ASP A 80 17.91 -4.06 -2.14
C ASP A 80 18.08 -3.90 -0.62
N GLY A 81 19.09 -3.12 -0.23
CA GLY A 81 19.34 -2.76 1.17
C GLY A 81 18.36 -1.74 1.75
N GLY A 82 17.48 -1.17 0.91
CA GLY A 82 16.61 -0.06 1.29
C GLY A 82 15.12 -0.39 1.33
N GLY A 83 14.53 -0.33 2.52
CA GLY A 83 13.07 -0.23 2.68
C GLY A 83 12.54 1.17 2.38
N TYR A 84 11.23 1.30 2.28
CA TYR A 84 10.54 2.58 2.11
C TYR A 84 9.89 3.04 3.41
N THR A 85 9.97 4.33 3.69
CA THR A 85 9.21 5.00 4.74
C THR A 85 8.31 6.06 4.11
N ILE A 86 7.01 5.92 4.25
CA ILE A 86 6.04 6.97 3.91
C ILE A 86 5.81 7.79 5.18
N ALA A 87 6.26 9.05 5.17
CA ALA A 87 6.18 9.96 6.31
C ALA A 87 5.48 11.25 5.91
N SER A 88 4.73 11.87 6.81
CA SER A 88 4.06 13.14 6.55
C SER A 88 4.91 14.34 6.94
N ASN A 89 4.93 15.38 6.09
CA ASN A 89 5.45 16.69 6.40
C ASN A 89 4.62 17.79 5.69
N PRO A 90 3.80 18.58 6.41
CA PRO A 90 3.61 18.57 7.86
C PRO A 90 3.03 17.26 8.37
N THR A 91 3.19 16.99 9.67
CA THR A 91 2.72 15.76 10.32
C THR A 91 1.21 15.53 10.23
N THR A 92 0.46 16.57 9.85
CA THR A 92 -0.98 16.56 9.64
C THR A 92 -1.41 16.03 8.27
N ASN A 93 -0.50 15.93 7.30
CA ASN A 93 -0.86 15.39 5.98
C ASN A 93 -1.24 13.92 6.09
N THR A 94 -2.36 13.56 5.46
CA THR A 94 -2.92 12.22 5.57
C THR A 94 -2.75 11.41 4.29
N LEU A 95 -2.59 10.10 4.46
CA LEU A 95 -2.75 9.11 3.43
C LEU A 95 -4.14 8.49 3.55
N THR A 96 -5.03 8.85 2.64
CA THR A 96 -6.39 8.32 2.59
C THR A 96 -6.43 7.09 1.70
N LEU A 97 -6.86 5.96 2.25
CA LEU A 97 -7.07 4.72 1.51
C LEU A 97 -8.56 4.56 1.22
N ASN A 98 -8.89 4.48 -0.07
CA ASN A 98 -10.27 4.33 -0.52
C ASN A 98 -10.89 2.99 -0.10
N THR A 99 -12.20 2.89 -0.26
CA THR A 99 -12.95 1.68 0.08
C THR A 99 -12.44 0.48 -0.71
N GLY A 100 -12.09 -0.60 -0.01
CA GLY A 100 -11.54 -1.81 -0.64
C GLY A 100 -10.04 -1.76 -0.91
N ALA A 101 -9.32 -0.77 -0.34
CA ALA A 101 -7.89 -0.64 -0.55
C ALA A 101 -7.09 -1.85 -0.09
N THR A 102 -5.99 -2.12 -0.80
CA THR A 102 -5.04 -3.18 -0.48
C THR A 102 -3.65 -2.60 -0.22
N ILE A 103 -2.99 -3.05 0.85
CA ILE A 103 -1.54 -2.90 1.03
C ILE A 103 -0.92 -4.28 0.82
N ALA A 104 -0.22 -4.46 -0.29
CA ALA A 104 0.42 -5.72 -0.65
C ALA A 104 1.94 -5.61 -0.57
N LEU A 105 2.59 -6.49 0.18
CA LEU A 105 4.04 -6.65 0.21
C LEU A 105 4.38 -8.05 -0.31
N THR A 106 5.10 -8.14 -1.43
CA THR A 106 5.47 -9.42 -2.05
C THR A 106 6.96 -9.48 -2.39
N GLY A 107 7.58 -10.64 -2.26
CA GLY A 107 8.99 -10.84 -2.64
C GLY A 107 10.02 -10.19 -1.70
N ILE A 108 9.57 -9.46 -0.66
CA ILE A 108 10.48 -8.69 0.21
C ILE A 108 11.40 -9.62 1.00
N SER A 109 12.69 -9.28 0.98
CA SER A 109 13.76 -9.95 1.72
C SER A 109 14.64 -8.92 2.45
N GLY A 110 15.49 -9.39 3.37
CA GLY A 110 16.42 -8.51 4.10
C GLY A 110 15.73 -7.42 4.93
N ASN A 111 16.18 -6.16 4.80
CA ASN A 111 15.63 -4.99 5.49
C ASN A 111 14.67 -4.15 4.62
N GLY A 112 14.27 -4.66 3.45
CA GLY A 112 13.48 -3.93 2.45
C GLY A 112 12.01 -3.70 2.81
N GLY A 113 11.64 -3.55 4.08
CA GLY A 113 10.25 -3.39 4.51
C GLY A 113 9.58 -2.08 4.06
N LEU A 114 8.29 -1.95 4.36
CA LEU A 114 7.51 -0.73 4.19
C LEU A 114 7.10 -0.21 5.57
N THR A 115 7.49 1.02 5.89
CA THR A 115 6.98 1.74 7.06
C THR A 115 6.05 2.85 6.61
N ILE A 116 4.87 2.96 7.21
CA ILE A 116 3.96 4.09 7.03
C ILE A 116 3.82 4.79 8.38
N SER A 117 4.52 5.91 8.53
CA SER A 117 4.48 6.75 9.73
C SER A 117 3.57 7.96 9.59
N SER A 118 3.11 8.28 8.36
CA SER A 118 2.05 9.26 8.13
C SER A 118 0.71 8.80 8.71
N PRO A 119 -0.17 9.71 9.15
CA PRO A 119 -1.56 9.39 9.45
C PRO A 119 -2.26 8.70 8.27
N ILE A 120 -2.95 7.60 8.54
CA ILE A 120 -3.75 6.84 7.58
C ILE A 120 -5.23 7.09 7.88
N VAL A 121 -5.99 7.48 6.87
CA VAL A 121 -7.45 7.60 6.94
C VAL A 121 -8.07 6.53 6.05
N LEU A 122 -8.93 5.69 6.61
CA LEU A 122 -9.68 4.70 5.85
C LEU A 122 -11.05 5.25 5.49
N SER A 123 -11.36 5.32 4.19
CA SER A 123 -12.65 5.83 3.69
C SER A 123 -13.84 4.92 4.05
N GLY A 124 -13.59 3.70 4.54
CA GLY A 124 -14.61 2.72 4.94
C GLY A 124 -14.43 1.38 4.23
N GLY A 125 -15.21 0.37 4.63
CA GLY A 125 -15.17 -0.97 4.03
C GLY A 125 -13.99 -1.81 4.51
N THR A 126 -13.44 -2.66 3.64
CA THR A 126 -12.35 -3.58 4.02
C THR A 126 -11.01 -3.04 3.56
N LEU A 127 -10.06 -2.89 4.48
CA LEU A 127 -8.63 -2.77 4.18
C LEU A 127 -8.03 -4.18 4.17
N THR A 128 -7.43 -4.57 3.06
CA THR A 128 -6.70 -5.84 2.94
C THR A 128 -5.21 -5.60 3.12
N LEU A 129 -4.60 -6.34 4.05
CA LEU A 129 -3.15 -6.42 4.21
C LEU A 129 -2.68 -7.78 3.71
N ASP A 130 -2.08 -7.81 2.51
CA ASP A 130 -1.50 -9.02 1.90
C ASP A 130 0.03 -8.95 2.05
N VAL A 131 0.56 -9.56 3.11
CA VAL A 131 1.99 -9.48 3.44
C VAL A 131 2.61 -10.87 3.26
N ASN A 132 3.30 -11.03 2.14
CA ASN A 132 4.03 -12.22 1.74
C ASN A 132 5.53 -11.91 1.59
N THR A 133 6.21 -11.82 2.73
CA THR A 133 7.63 -11.45 2.83
C THR A 133 8.43 -12.55 3.53
N VAL A 134 9.70 -12.72 3.13
CA VAL A 134 10.67 -13.61 3.79
C VAL A 134 11.68 -12.84 4.66
N GLY A 135 11.68 -11.51 4.54
CA GLY A 135 12.40 -10.54 5.36
C GLY A 135 11.77 -9.16 5.15
N GLY A 136 12.06 -8.18 6.00
CA GLY A 136 11.33 -6.92 6.02
C GLY A 136 9.84 -7.13 6.37
N GLY A 137 9.17 -6.06 6.81
CA GLY A 137 7.77 -6.14 7.19
C GLY A 137 7.00 -4.88 6.85
N LEU A 138 5.69 -4.95 7.01
CA LEU A 138 4.83 -3.78 7.04
C LEU A 138 4.80 -3.24 8.47
N ASN A 139 5.22 -1.99 8.65
CA ASN A 139 5.09 -1.26 9.91
C ASN A 139 4.16 -0.06 9.74
N LEU A 140 2.98 -0.12 10.36
CA LEU A 140 2.05 1.01 10.42
C LEU A 140 2.22 1.69 11.78
N SER A 141 2.98 2.78 11.81
CA SER A 141 3.31 3.51 13.05
C SER A 141 2.63 4.87 13.16
N GLY A 142 2.07 5.38 12.06
CA GLY A 142 1.18 6.54 12.06
C GLY A 142 -0.19 6.22 12.65
N ALA A 143 -0.95 7.26 13.02
CA ALA A 143 -2.34 7.10 13.46
C ALA A 143 -3.18 6.47 12.34
N VAL A 144 -3.89 5.39 12.63
CA VAL A 144 -4.86 4.78 11.69
C VAL A 144 -6.26 5.14 12.17
N THR A 145 -6.99 5.93 11.39
CA THR A 145 -8.35 6.36 11.69
C THR A 145 -9.30 5.90 10.59
N SER A 146 -10.58 5.76 10.91
CA SER A 146 -11.62 5.48 9.94
C SER A 146 -12.65 6.61 9.90
N GLY A 147 -13.08 6.98 8.69
CA GLY A 147 -14.20 7.90 8.48
C GLY A 147 -15.57 7.21 8.55
N ALA A 148 -15.59 5.87 8.60
CA ALA A 148 -16.78 5.01 8.57
C ALA A 148 -16.48 3.64 9.22
N THR A 149 -17.46 2.73 9.18
CA THR A 149 -17.25 1.32 9.57
C THR A 149 -16.16 0.69 8.70
N THR A 150 -15.11 0.15 9.33
CA THR A 150 -13.97 -0.46 8.66
C THR A 150 -13.67 -1.85 9.19
N ASN A 151 -13.41 -2.79 8.28
CA ASN A 151 -12.84 -4.09 8.58
C ASN A 151 -11.37 -4.09 8.14
N ILE A 152 -10.48 -4.65 8.95
CA ILE A 152 -9.09 -4.88 8.56
C ILE A 152 -8.90 -6.38 8.43
N THR A 153 -8.69 -6.84 7.20
CA THR A 153 -8.41 -8.24 6.89
C THR A 153 -6.91 -8.43 6.71
N LYS A 154 -6.33 -9.36 7.47
CA LYS A 154 -4.94 -9.79 7.29
C LYS A 154 -4.94 -11.10 6.52
N GLU A 155 -4.42 -11.07 5.30
CA GLU A 155 -4.18 -12.28 4.52
C GLU A 155 -2.71 -12.65 4.70
N TRP A 156 -2.46 -13.71 5.48
CA TRP A 156 -1.11 -14.24 5.67
C TRP A 156 -0.93 -15.44 4.73
N ASN A 157 -0.47 -15.17 3.51
CA ASN A 157 -0.25 -16.19 2.49
C ASN A 157 1.05 -16.96 2.76
N ARG A 158 1.02 -17.88 3.74
CA ARG A 158 2.12 -18.81 4.02
C ARG A 158 2.16 -19.95 2.99
N HIS A 159 2.49 -19.67 1.73
CA HIS A 159 2.72 -20.73 0.74
C HIS A 159 4.16 -20.72 0.23
N SER A 160 5.03 -21.44 0.94
CA SER A 160 6.16 -22.11 0.33
C SER A 160 6.06 -23.62 0.60
N GLN A 161 5.64 -24.34 -0.44
CA GLN A 161 5.98 -25.73 -0.75
C GLN A 161 5.85 -26.78 0.38
N LEU A 162 4.65 -27.36 0.50
CA LEU A 162 4.34 -28.81 0.64
C LEU A 162 2.98 -28.97 1.32
N GLY A 163 1.98 -29.43 0.56
CA GLY A 163 0.73 -29.97 1.12
C GLY A 163 -0.29 -28.93 1.56
N GLN A 164 -1.47 -28.99 0.96
CA GLN A 164 -2.62 -28.17 1.31
C GLN A 164 -3.08 -28.46 2.75
N HIS A 165 -3.17 -27.43 3.58
CA HIS A 165 -4.13 -27.40 4.68
C HIS A 165 -4.50 -25.93 4.95
N LEU A 166 -5.62 -25.50 4.37
CA LEU A 166 -6.24 -24.21 4.69
C LEU A 166 -6.70 -24.24 6.16
N GLN A 167 -5.91 -23.62 7.03
CA GLN A 167 -6.30 -23.35 8.41
C GLN A 167 -6.84 -21.91 8.46
N HIS A 168 -8.16 -21.75 8.41
CA HIS A 168 -8.80 -20.47 8.74
C HIS A 168 -8.58 -20.18 10.23
N VAL A 169 -7.73 -19.19 10.53
CA VAL A 169 -7.51 -18.71 11.89
C VAL A 169 -8.45 -17.54 12.17
N TYR A 170 -9.48 -17.77 12.98
CA TYR A 170 -10.36 -16.71 13.49
C TYR A 170 -9.76 -16.11 14.77
N TRP A 171 -9.68 -14.78 14.85
CA TRP A 171 -9.29 -14.05 16.06
C TRP A 171 -10.54 -13.55 16.80
N ARG A 172 -10.65 -13.79 18.11
CA ARG A 172 -11.61 -13.13 19.02
C ARG A 172 -10.86 -12.25 20.03
N PRO A 173 -11.54 -11.25 20.65
CA PRO A 173 -10.88 -10.14 21.37
C PRO A 173 -10.22 -10.51 22.71
N HIS A 174 -10.15 -11.78 23.10
CA HIS A 174 -9.71 -12.20 24.44
C HIS A 174 -8.61 -13.26 24.44
N GLY A 175 -7.65 -13.18 23.52
CA GLY A 175 -6.30 -13.73 23.74
C GLY A 175 -6.12 -15.25 23.75
N GLU A 176 -7.13 -16.07 23.45
CA GLU A 176 -6.97 -17.53 23.39
C GLU A 176 -6.96 -18.06 21.95
N ARG A 177 -5.95 -18.88 21.62
CA ARG A 177 -5.82 -19.58 20.33
C ARG A 177 -6.35 -21.00 20.50
N TRP A 178 -7.38 -21.36 19.74
CA TRP A 178 -7.83 -22.75 19.64
C TRP A 178 -7.44 -23.33 18.28
N PHE A 179 -6.79 -24.51 18.31
CA PHE A 179 -6.58 -25.33 17.12
C PHE A 179 -7.72 -26.35 17.06
N CYS A 180 -8.61 -26.22 16.08
CA CYS A 180 -9.54 -27.31 15.76
C CYS A 180 -8.76 -28.35 14.96
N ALA A 181 -8.30 -29.41 15.62
CA ALA A 181 -7.86 -30.61 14.92
C ALA A 181 -9.10 -31.29 14.31
N GLY A 182 -9.30 -31.14 13.01
CA GLY A 182 -10.27 -31.94 12.27
C GLY A 182 -9.84 -33.40 12.32
N GLN A 183 -10.63 -34.26 12.97
CA GLN A 183 -10.44 -35.70 12.93
C GLN A 183 -10.74 -36.21 11.52
N HIS A 184 -9.83 -37.03 11.00
CA HIS A 184 -10.00 -37.83 9.80
C HIS A 184 -11.17 -38.83 9.96
N LEU A 185 -12.01 -38.88 8.92
CA LEU A 185 -12.59 -40.12 8.40
C LEU A 185 -12.22 -40.20 6.92
#